data_AF-A0A1H3QV82-F1
#
_entry.id   AF-A0A1H3QV82-F1
#
_cell.length_a   1.000
_cell.length_b   1.000
_cell.length_c   1.000
_cell.angle_alpha   90.00
_cell.angle_beta   90.00
_cell.angle_gamma   90.00
#
_symmetry.space_group_name_H-M   'P 1'
#
loop_
_entity.id
_entity.type
_entity.pdbx_description
1 polymer ?
#
loop_
_entity_poly.entity_id
_entity_poly.type
_entity_poly.pdbx_seq_one_letter_code
_entity_poly.pdbx_strand_id
1 'polypeptide(L)'
;METPLNPLVADIVSTLDPNLREDFEERAAIMEFDANMERAHAECLALIDLLHRHPFVLTDVTVLQAAVNGTTLCLLTTDLDSTRQQLADIGGVEIGILDLAKVIDQQYEGIAVLAPLK
;
A
#
# COMPACT_ATOMS: atom_id res chain seq x y z
N MET A 1 10.07 -14.88 8.24
CA MET A 1 9.94 -15.14 9.70
C MET A 1 8.72 -16.02 9.97
N GLU A 2 8.64 -16.65 11.16
CA GLU A 2 7.36 -17.18 11.67
C GLU A 2 6.33 -16.04 11.88
N THR A 3 5.06 -16.39 12.07
CA THR A 3 3.99 -15.45 12.47
C THR A 3 4.44 -14.53 13.61
N PRO A 4 4.17 -13.21 13.55
CA PRO A 4 4.51 -12.29 14.62
C PRO A 4 3.96 -12.73 15.99
N LEU A 5 4.69 -12.42 17.06
CA LEU A 5 4.36 -12.85 18.42
C LEU A 5 3.12 -12.13 18.96
N ASN A 6 2.97 -10.85 18.63
CA ASN A 6 1.81 -10.08 19.04
C ASN A 6 0.63 -10.37 18.08
N PRO A 7 -0.55 -10.79 18.58
CA PRO A 7 -1.69 -11.12 17.73
C PRO A 7 -2.16 -9.97 16.84
N LEU A 8 -2.13 -8.72 17.32
CA LEU A 8 -2.53 -7.56 16.52
C LEU A 8 -1.54 -7.31 15.38
N VAL A 9 -0.24 -7.48 15.64
CA VAL A 9 0.79 -7.38 14.60
C VAL A 9 0.61 -8.50 13.58
N ALA A 10 0.35 -9.73 14.04
CA ALA A 10 0.11 -10.87 13.16
C ALA A 10 -1.11 -10.66 12.25
N ASP A 11 -2.22 -10.13 12.80
CA ASP A 11 -3.43 -9.83 12.03
C ASP A 11 -3.15 -8.80 10.93
N ILE A 12 -2.47 -7.70 11.25
CA ILE A 12 -2.14 -6.66 10.24
C ILE A 12 -1.13 -7.18 9.22
N VAL A 13 -0.08 -7.89 9.66
CA VAL A 13 0.92 -8.46 8.75
C VAL A 13 0.30 -9.50 7.79
N SER A 14 -0.79 -10.15 8.20
CA SER A 14 -1.50 -11.10 7.34
C SER A 14 -2.23 -10.45 6.15
N THR A 15 -2.51 -9.15 6.21
CA THR A 15 -3.16 -8.41 5.12
C THR A 15 -2.16 -7.77 4.17
N LEU A 16 -0.86 -7.79 4.49
CA LEU A 16 0.17 -7.21 3.65
C LEU A 16 0.36 -8.02 2.37
N ASP A 17 0.56 -7.32 1.26
CA ASP A 17 1.09 -7.94 0.05
C ASP A 17 2.51 -8.49 0.30
N PRO A 18 3.01 -9.39 -0.57
CA PRO A 18 4.31 -10.03 -0.37
C PRO A 18 5.49 -9.05 -0.23
N ASN A 19 5.47 -7.91 -0.94
CA ASN A 19 6.58 -6.96 -0.92
C ASN A 19 6.59 -6.18 0.39
N LEU A 20 5.41 -5.72 0.85
CA LEU A 20 5.28 -5.04 2.13
C LEU A 20 5.56 -5.99 3.30
N ARG A 21 5.18 -7.26 3.17
CA ARG A 21 5.52 -8.27 4.15
C ARG A 21 7.03 -8.48 4.23
N GLU A 22 7.72 -8.61 3.11
CA GLU A 22 9.19 -8.73 3.07
C GLU A 22 9.86 -7.53 3.75
N ASP A 23 9.45 -6.30 3.44
CA ASP A 23 9.99 -5.08 4.06
C ASP A 23 9.75 -5.04 5.59
N PHE A 24 8.57 -5.46 6.05
CA PHE A 24 8.32 -5.66 7.48
C PHE A 24 9.29 -6.67 8.09
N GLU A 25 9.47 -7.82 7.44
CA GLU A 25 10.28 -8.91 7.98
C GLU A 25 11.77 -8.55 8.05
N GLU A 26 12.29 -7.87 7.03
CA GLU A 26 13.66 -7.34 7.03
C GLU A 26 13.85 -6.30 8.14
N ARG A 27 12.92 -5.36 8.29
CA ARG A 27 13.02 -4.31 9.32
C ARG A 27 12.97 -4.89 10.73
N ALA A 28 12.09 -5.86 10.97
CA ALA A 28 11.98 -6.55 12.24
C ALA A 28 13.28 -7.31 12.57
N ALA A 29 13.87 -8.02 11.59
CA ALA A 29 15.12 -8.73 11.77
C ALA A 29 16.29 -7.79 12.11
N ILE A 30 16.40 -6.64 11.44
CA ILE A 30 17.41 -5.62 11.77
C ILE A 30 17.23 -5.13 13.21
N MET A 31 16.00 -4.82 13.62
CA MET A 31 15.72 -4.34 14.98
C MET A 31 16.00 -5.43 16.04
N GLU A 32 15.66 -6.68 15.77
CA GLU A 32 15.92 -7.80 16.67
C GLU A 32 17.42 -8.07 16.80
N PHE A 33 18.11 -8.30 15.69
CA PHE A 33 19.48 -8.83 15.72
C PHE A 33 20.54 -7.73 15.78
N ASP A 34 20.40 -6.65 15.00
CA ASP A 34 21.43 -5.62 14.93
C ASP A 34 21.28 -4.60 16.07
N ALA A 35 20.03 -4.29 16.46
CA ALA A 35 19.75 -3.39 17.59
C ALA A 35 19.51 -4.13 18.92
N ASN A 36 19.59 -5.48 18.93
CA ASN A 36 19.44 -6.33 20.11
C ASN A 36 18.15 -6.03 20.90
N MET A 37 17.04 -5.85 20.17
CA MET A 37 15.71 -5.65 20.75
C MET A 37 15.03 -6.99 20.99
N GLU A 38 14.13 -7.03 21.97
CA GLU A 38 13.24 -8.17 22.14
C GLU A 38 12.32 -8.29 20.91
N ARG A 39 12.11 -9.52 20.43
CA ARG A 39 11.44 -9.79 19.15
C ARG A 39 10.05 -9.16 19.06
N ALA A 40 9.20 -9.26 20.08
CA ALA A 40 7.86 -8.66 20.02
C ALA A 40 7.93 -7.13 19.92
N HIS A 41 8.89 -6.50 20.59
CA HIS A 41 9.13 -5.06 20.45
C HIS A 41 9.67 -4.67 19.07
N ALA A 42 10.62 -5.44 18.54
CA ALA A 42 11.18 -5.25 17.20
C ALA A 42 10.08 -5.35 16.12
N GLU A 43 9.23 -6.37 16.19
CA GLU A 43 8.08 -6.54 15.30
C GLU A 43 7.11 -5.35 15.39
N CYS A 44 6.81 -4.85 16.60
CA CYS A 44 5.92 -3.69 16.74
C CYS A 44 6.51 -2.42 16.12
N LEU A 45 7.80 -2.14 16.34
CA LEU A 45 8.46 -0.97 15.76
C LEU A 45 8.62 -1.08 14.24
N ALA A 46 8.90 -2.27 13.71
CA ALA A 46 8.94 -2.53 12.28
C ALA A 46 7.58 -2.27 11.62
N LEU A 47 6.49 -2.71 12.26
CA LEU A 47 5.15 -2.42 11.76
C LEU A 47 4.84 -0.91 11.80
N ILE A 48 5.20 -0.20 12.88
CA ILE A 48 5.01 1.26 12.97
C ILE A 48 5.80 1.98 11.87
N ASP A 49 7.05 1.58 11.61
CA ASP A 49 7.86 2.12 10.52
C ASP A 49 7.21 1.88 9.16
N LEU A 50 6.73 0.65 8.90
CA LEU A 50 6.03 0.32 7.66
C LEU A 50 4.77 1.16 7.49
N LEU A 51 3.93 1.28 8.52
CA LEU A 51 2.70 2.07 8.49
C LEU A 51 2.96 3.57 8.33
N HIS A 52 4.07 4.07 8.88
CA HIS A 52 4.49 5.45 8.67
C HIS A 52 4.84 5.73 7.20
N ARG A 53 5.49 4.77 6.53
CA ARG A 53 5.86 4.87 5.11
C ARG A 53 4.71 4.52 4.16
N HIS A 54 3.78 3.69 4.60
CA HIS A 54 2.68 3.14 3.80
C HIS A 54 1.35 3.19 4.56
N PRO A 55 0.81 4.39 4.87
CA PRO A 55 -0.40 4.52 5.70
C PRO A 55 -1.65 3.88 5.08
N PHE A 56 -1.66 3.67 3.76
CA PHE A 56 -2.79 3.12 3.01
C PHE A 56 -3.04 1.63 3.28
N VAL A 57 -2.06 0.92 3.84
CA VAL A 57 -2.18 -0.48 4.29
C VAL A 57 -3.41 -0.70 5.18
N LEU A 58 -3.82 0.30 5.93
CA LEU A 58 -4.97 0.21 6.85
C LEU A 58 -6.32 0.49 6.20
N THR A 59 -6.33 0.92 4.94
CA THR A 59 -7.54 1.44 4.28
C THR A 59 -8.05 0.55 3.16
N ASP A 60 -7.27 -0.46 2.75
CA ASP A 60 -7.49 -1.26 1.55
C ASP A 60 -7.67 -0.43 0.26
N VAL A 61 -7.28 0.86 0.26
CA VAL A 61 -7.38 1.74 -0.90
C VAL A 61 -6.04 1.82 -1.60
N THR A 62 -6.04 1.47 -2.89
CA THR A 62 -4.90 1.62 -3.79
C THR A 62 -5.17 2.72 -4.80
N VAL A 63 -4.15 3.54 -5.09
CA VAL A 63 -4.20 4.53 -6.19
C VAL A 63 -3.55 3.93 -7.43
N LEU A 64 -4.35 3.67 -8.45
CA LEU A 64 -3.89 3.17 -9.75
C LEU A 64 -3.87 4.31 -10.77
N GLN A 65 -2.70 4.59 -11.35
CA GLN A 65 -2.58 5.47 -12.51
C GLN A 65 -2.74 4.64 -13.78
N ALA A 66 -3.55 5.14 -14.71
CA ALA A 66 -3.81 4.49 -15.98
C ALA A 66 -3.93 5.50 -17.13
N ALA A 67 -3.77 5.02 -18.36
CA ALA A 67 -4.11 5.74 -19.58
C ALA A 67 -5.36 5.12 -20.21
N VAL A 68 -6.36 5.94 -20.51
CA VAL A 68 -7.57 5.53 -21.27
C VAL A 68 -7.78 6.54 -22.38
N ASN A 69 -7.88 6.07 -23.63
CA ASN A 69 -8.06 6.93 -24.81
C ASN A 69 -7.07 8.11 -24.89
N GLY A 70 -5.81 7.87 -24.50
CA GLY A 70 -4.75 8.89 -24.48
C GLY A 70 -4.82 9.88 -23.31
N THR A 71 -5.77 9.73 -22.40
CA THR A 71 -5.89 10.55 -21.18
C THR A 71 -5.38 9.78 -19.98
N THR A 72 -4.47 10.38 -19.21
CA THR A 72 -4.03 9.84 -17.92
C THR A 72 -5.06 10.12 -16.84
N LEU A 73 -5.39 9.09 -16.06
CA LEU A 73 -6.34 9.15 -14.96
C LEU A 73 -5.79 8.44 -13.72
N CYS A 74 -6.21 8.91 -12.55
CA CYS A 74 -5.91 8.31 -11.25
C CYS A 74 -7.20 7.71 -10.69
N LEU A 75 -7.17 6.41 -10.42
CA LEU A 75 -8.27 5.63 -9.87
C LEU A 75 -7.99 5.33 -8.41
N LEU A 76 -9.02 5.41 -7.56
CA LEU A 76 -9.01 4.80 -6.24
C LEU A 76 -9.76 3.48 -6.32
N THR A 77 -9.15 2.41 -5.81
CA THR A 77 -9.75 1.09 -5.82
C THR A 77 -9.52 0.32 -4.53
N THR A 78 -10.48 -0.53 -4.17
CA THR A 78 -10.38 -1.52 -3.09
C THR A 78 -10.12 -2.94 -3.61
N ASP A 79 -10.16 -3.13 -4.92
CA ASP A 79 -9.91 -4.41 -5.59
C ASP A 79 -9.12 -4.13 -6.88
N LEU A 80 -7.80 -4.22 -6.76
CA LEU A 80 -6.88 -3.88 -7.84
C LEU A 80 -7.05 -4.82 -9.04
N ASP A 81 -7.30 -6.10 -8.81
CA ASP A 81 -7.44 -7.09 -9.89
C ASP A 81 -8.73 -6.89 -10.67
N SER A 82 -9.86 -6.67 -9.98
CA SER A 82 -11.12 -6.30 -10.63
C SER A 82 -11.00 -4.98 -11.39
N THR A 83 -10.26 -4.02 -10.85
CA THR A 83 -10.03 -2.71 -11.50
C THR A 83 -9.17 -2.83 -12.76
N ARG A 84 -8.13 -3.65 -12.72
CA ARG A 84 -7.31 -3.97 -13.91
C ARG A 84 -8.15 -4.60 -15.02
N GLN A 85 -9.06 -5.50 -14.66
CA GLN A 85 -9.97 -6.10 -15.64
C GLN A 85 -10.91 -5.06 -16.25
N GLN A 86 -11.59 -4.24 -15.42
CA GLN A 86 -12.47 -3.17 -15.89
C GLN A 86 -11.71 -2.16 -16.78
N LEU A 87 -10.47 -1.83 -16.41
CA LEU A 87 -9.62 -0.95 -17.18
C LEU A 87 -9.28 -1.56 -18.56
N ALA A 88 -8.93 -2.85 -18.61
CA ALA A 88 -8.68 -3.55 -19.86
C ALA A 88 -9.92 -3.60 -20.78
N ASP A 89 -11.11 -3.79 -20.20
CA ASP A 89 -12.38 -3.85 -20.95
C ASP A 89 -12.71 -2.52 -21.66
N ILE A 90 -12.25 -1.39 -21.12
CA ILE A 90 -12.40 -0.05 -21.74
C ILE A 90 -11.18 0.38 -22.56
N GLY A 91 -10.24 -0.55 -22.85
CA GLY A 91 -9.02 -0.27 -23.62
C GLY A 91 -7.98 0.55 -22.87
N GLY A 92 -8.06 0.58 -21.54
CA GLY A 92 -7.12 1.26 -20.68
C GLY A 92 -5.84 0.46 -20.41
N VAL A 93 -4.78 1.17 -20.04
CA VAL A 93 -3.47 0.59 -19.72
C VAL A 93 -3.00 1.12 -18.38
N GLU A 94 -2.63 0.21 -17.48
CA GLU A 94 -1.99 0.57 -16.20
C GLU A 94 -0.63 1.21 -16.44
N ILE A 95 -0.39 2.33 -15.77
CA ILE A 95 0.89 3.04 -15.74
C ILE A 95 1.65 2.70 -14.46
N GLY A 96 0.96 2.65 -13.32
CA GLY A 96 1.56 2.23 -12.04
C GLY A 96 0.74 2.59 -10.81
N ILE A 97 1.23 2.18 -9.64
CA ILE A 97 0.63 2.47 -8.33
C ILE A 97 1.27 3.73 -7.74
N LEU A 98 0.43 4.63 -7.22
CA LEU A 98 0.87 5.93 -6.69
C LEU A 98 0.54 6.11 -5.21
N ASP A 99 1.24 7.05 -4.59
CA ASP A 99 0.92 7.56 -3.25
C ASP A 99 -0.18 8.63 -3.34
N LEU A 100 -1.28 8.44 -2.61
CA LEU A 100 -2.44 9.33 -2.66
C LEU A 100 -2.10 10.77 -2.23
N ALA A 101 -1.30 10.93 -1.18
CA ALA A 101 -0.96 12.25 -0.68
C ALA A 101 -0.15 13.03 -1.71
N LYS A 102 0.83 12.37 -2.34
CA LYS A 102 1.61 12.96 -3.44
C LYS A 102 0.73 13.27 -4.65
N VAL A 103 -0.20 12.39 -5.01
CA VAL A 103 -1.14 12.66 -6.13
C VAL A 103 -1.97 13.90 -5.84
N ILE A 104 -2.59 14.00 -4.66
CA ILE A 104 -3.43 15.14 -4.29
C ILE A 104 -2.61 16.43 -4.27
N ASP A 105 -1.44 16.42 -3.65
CA ASP A 105 -0.56 17.59 -3.54
C ASP A 105 -0.04 18.05 -4.92
N GLN A 106 0.51 17.12 -5.71
CA GLN A 106 1.26 17.45 -6.93
C GLN A 106 0.38 17.56 -8.19
N GLN A 107 -0.71 16.81 -8.27
CA GLN A 107 -1.56 16.74 -9.47
C GLN A 107 -2.90 17.48 -9.30
N TYR A 108 -3.35 17.69 -8.07
CA TYR A 108 -4.67 18.29 -7.77
C TYR A 108 -4.58 19.54 -6.87
N GLU A 109 -3.40 20.14 -6.72
CA GLU A 109 -3.19 21.37 -5.93
C GLU A 109 -3.75 21.27 -4.50
N GLY A 110 -3.68 20.08 -3.90
CA GLY A 110 -4.11 19.82 -2.54
C GLY A 110 -5.59 19.46 -2.35
N ILE A 111 -6.43 19.51 -3.40
CA ILE A 111 -7.87 19.21 -3.27
C ILE A 111 -8.38 18.39 -4.46
N ALA A 112 -8.95 17.21 -4.18
CA ALA A 112 -9.57 16.35 -5.18
C ALA A 112 -11.04 16.02 -4.83
N VAL A 113 -11.85 15.75 -5.85
CA VAL A 113 -13.22 15.23 -5.71
C VAL A 113 -13.30 13.83 -6.28
N LEU A 114 -13.96 12.92 -5.57
CA LEU A 114 -14.23 11.56 -6.08
C LEU A 114 -15.42 11.59 -7.04
N ALA A 115 -15.26 10.92 -8.16
CA ALA A 115 -16.32 10.72 -9.15
C ALA A 115 -16.34 9.24 -9.58
N PRO A 116 -17.51 8.67 -9.91
CA PRO A 116 -17.58 7.31 -10.41
C PRO A 116 -16.83 7.17 -11.74
N LEU A 117 -16.22 6.01 -11.96
CA LEU A 117 -15.69 5.61 -13.25
C LEU A 117 -16.88 5.45 -14.22
N LYS A 118 -16.89 6.20 -15.32
CA LYS A 118 -17.95 6.18 -16.33
C LYS A 118 -17.64 5.23 -17.46
#